data_AF-A0A7W1GI68-F1
#
_entry.id   AF-A0A7W1GI68-F1
#
_cell.length_a   1.000
_cell.length_b   1.000
_cell.length_c   1.000
_cell.angle_alpha   90.00
_cell.angle_beta   90.00
_cell.angle_gamma   90.00
#
_symmetry.space_group_name_H-M   'P 1'
#
loop_
_entity.id
_entity.type
_entity.pdbx_description
1 polymer ?
#
loop_
_entity_poly.entity_id
_entity_poly.type
_entity_poly.pdbx_seq_one_letter_code
_entity_poly.pdbx_strand_id
1 'polypeptide(L)'
;MSIGIEKRETSGAVLARDVRLTLIALWLGAAVFFSFAVAPSAFAVLPARELAGAVVGRTLAVVNVGGFAISLLLLVTVPFARSLVSRRALLLETVALTVIAVVTAAGQWIITARLEALRARMGRPIDALATDDPLRVAFGSLHGYSVIALSVGMVAALIALLLIARRAGRRTLPASRSFAALMLIAALSGTNAAQNTRSTPPASAPATISERTSPERANSTAESRQETFDAVWRTVNETHYDPTFGGVDWNRVRAEYAPRIVAARSDEEFYGELRRMLNELRLSHFAIYPPGVLDPAAN
;
A
#
# COMPACT_ATOMS: atom_id res chain seq x y z
N MET A 1 -10.74 -59.81 -23.54
CA MET A 1 -11.57 -58.86 -22.79
C MET A 1 -10.65 -57.73 -22.34
N SER A 2 -10.70 -56.59 -23.03
CA SER A 2 -9.71 -55.50 -22.94
C SER A 2 -9.89 -54.73 -21.65
N ILE A 3 -8.88 -54.75 -20.78
CA ILE A 3 -8.83 -54.00 -19.54
C ILE A 3 -8.53 -52.55 -19.91
N GLY A 4 -9.56 -51.70 -19.83
CA GLY A 4 -9.43 -50.27 -20.05
C GLY A 4 -8.46 -49.65 -19.05
N ILE A 5 -7.28 -49.26 -19.51
CA ILE A 5 -6.36 -48.41 -18.76
C ILE A 5 -7.00 -47.02 -18.71
N GLU A 6 -7.83 -46.79 -17.71
CA GLU A 6 -8.28 -45.45 -17.35
C GLU A 6 -7.04 -44.69 -16.86
N LYS A 7 -6.51 -43.83 -17.73
CA LYS A 7 -5.31 -43.03 -17.49
C LYS A 7 -5.64 -42.01 -16.38
N ARG A 8 -5.51 -42.44 -15.13
CA ARG A 8 -5.68 -41.62 -13.93
C ARG A 8 -4.71 -40.45 -14.05
N GLU A 9 -5.22 -39.26 -14.28
CA GLU A 9 -4.43 -38.04 -14.21
C GLU A 9 -3.78 -38.04 -12.81
N THR A 10 -2.45 -38.01 -12.75
CA THR A 10 -1.74 -38.17 -11.47
C THR A 10 -2.12 -37.00 -10.58
N SER A 11 -2.46 -37.24 -9.30
CA SER A 11 -2.90 -36.20 -8.37
C SER A 11 -1.98 -34.97 -8.34
N GLY A 12 -0.69 -35.15 -8.66
CA GLY A 12 0.29 -34.06 -8.80
C GLY A 12 0.04 -33.10 -9.97
N ALA A 13 -0.45 -33.55 -11.11
CA ALA A 13 -0.76 -32.69 -12.25
C ALA A 13 -1.96 -31.76 -11.95
N VAL A 14 -2.96 -32.30 -11.25
CA VAL A 14 -4.12 -31.54 -10.79
C VAL A 14 -3.71 -30.49 -9.75
N LEU A 15 -2.92 -30.89 -8.75
CA LEU A 15 -2.41 -29.96 -7.73
C LEU A 15 -1.56 -28.85 -8.36
N ALA A 16 -0.65 -29.19 -9.28
CA ALA A 16 0.17 -28.19 -9.98
C ALA A 16 -0.68 -27.20 -10.77
N ARG A 17 -1.75 -27.66 -11.45
CA ARG A 17 -2.69 -26.78 -12.15
C ARG A 17 -3.42 -25.85 -11.17
N ASP A 18 -3.96 -26.39 -10.09
CA ASP A 18 -4.76 -25.61 -9.14
C ASP A 18 -3.91 -24.54 -8.42
N VAL A 19 -2.64 -24.86 -8.11
CA VAL A 19 -1.66 -23.89 -7.61
C VAL A 19 -1.41 -22.79 -8.65
N ARG A 20 -1.19 -23.14 -9.92
CA ARG A 20 -0.98 -22.14 -10.99
C ARG A 20 -2.18 -21.20 -11.14
N LEU A 21 -3.40 -21.75 -11.12
CA LEU A 21 -4.64 -20.98 -11.19
C LEU A 21 -4.78 -20.04 -10.00
N THR A 22 -4.51 -20.54 -8.79
CA THR A 22 -4.59 -19.75 -7.56
C THR A 22 -3.61 -18.58 -7.60
N LEU A 23 -2.36 -18.81 -8.01
CA LEU A 23 -1.34 -17.76 -8.07
C LEU A 23 -1.69 -16.66 -9.08
N ILE A 24 -2.07 -17.03 -10.31
CA ILE A 24 -2.39 -16.04 -11.35
C ILE A 24 -3.70 -15.30 -11.05
N ALA A 25 -4.70 -15.98 -10.47
CA ALA A 25 -5.96 -15.37 -10.04
C ALA A 25 -5.75 -14.40 -8.87
N LEU A 26 -4.90 -14.77 -7.90
CA LEU A 26 -4.55 -13.92 -6.78
C LEU A 26 -3.91 -12.61 -7.25
N TRP A 27 -2.93 -12.70 -8.16
CA TRP A 27 -2.30 -11.50 -8.69
C TRP A 27 -3.25 -10.64 -9.51
N LEU A 28 -4.02 -11.25 -10.42
CA LEU A 28 -5.01 -10.52 -11.24
C LEU A 28 -6.05 -9.82 -10.36
N GLY A 29 -6.56 -10.50 -9.34
CA GLY A 29 -7.49 -9.94 -8.37
C GLY A 29 -6.88 -8.75 -7.61
N ALA A 30 -5.64 -8.88 -7.14
CA ALA A 30 -4.93 -7.78 -6.48
C ALA A 30 -4.73 -6.56 -7.41
N ALA A 31 -4.36 -6.79 -8.67
CA ALA A 31 -4.20 -5.72 -9.66
C ALA A 31 -5.52 -4.99 -9.96
N VAL A 32 -6.62 -5.74 -10.16
CA VAL A 32 -7.96 -5.17 -10.36
C VAL A 32 -8.42 -4.37 -9.14
N PHE A 33 -8.28 -4.94 -7.93
CA PHE A 33 -8.64 -4.25 -6.70
C PHE A 33 -7.81 -2.97 -6.51
N PHE A 34 -6.51 -3.03 -6.79
CA PHE A 34 -5.66 -1.85 -6.75
C PHE A 34 -6.14 -0.76 -7.74
N SER A 35 -6.42 -1.13 -8.99
CA SER A 35 -6.80 -0.17 -10.04
C SER A 35 -8.17 0.47 -9.83
N PHE A 36 -9.17 -0.30 -9.37
CA PHE A 36 -10.56 0.17 -9.29
C PHE A 36 -10.99 0.61 -7.89
N ALA A 37 -10.27 0.18 -6.84
CA ALA A 37 -10.59 0.55 -5.46
C ALA A 37 -9.48 1.37 -4.82
N VAL A 38 -8.26 0.82 -4.69
CA VAL A 38 -7.20 1.43 -3.87
C VAL A 38 -6.75 2.78 -4.43
N ALA A 39 -6.38 2.85 -5.71
CA ALA A 39 -5.88 4.09 -6.30
C ALA A 39 -6.94 5.21 -6.32
N PRO A 40 -8.18 4.97 -6.81
CA PRO A 40 -9.23 6.00 -6.76
C PRO A 40 -9.55 6.45 -5.34
N SER A 41 -9.62 5.53 -4.38
CA SER A 41 -9.92 5.86 -2.98
C SER A 41 -8.83 6.70 -2.34
N ALA A 42 -7.55 6.40 -2.61
CA ALA A 42 -6.43 7.18 -2.08
C ALA A 42 -6.48 8.64 -2.54
N PHE A 43 -6.80 8.89 -3.81
CA PHE A 43 -6.93 10.25 -4.34
C PHE A 43 -8.22 10.96 -3.95
N ALA A 44 -9.28 10.22 -3.60
CA ALA A 44 -10.55 10.79 -3.16
C ALA A 44 -10.54 11.20 -1.67
N VAL A 45 -9.85 10.43 -0.83
CA VAL A 45 -9.90 10.59 0.63
C VAL A 45 -8.75 11.43 1.17
N LEU A 46 -7.56 11.35 0.59
CA LEU A 46 -6.39 12.04 1.13
C LEU A 46 -6.37 13.52 0.74
N PRO A 47 -6.06 14.43 1.69
CA PRO A 47 -6.14 15.87 1.46
C PRO A 47 -5.05 16.39 0.53
N ALA A 48 -3.92 15.68 0.43
CA ALA A 48 -2.80 16.06 -0.42
C ALA A 48 -2.49 14.98 -1.46
N ARG A 49 -2.33 15.39 -2.73
CA ARG A 49 -2.01 14.48 -3.84
C ARG A 49 -0.69 13.73 -3.66
N GLU A 50 0.28 14.34 -2.97
CA GLU A 50 1.57 13.70 -2.68
C GLU A 50 1.41 12.52 -1.70
N LEU A 51 0.55 12.66 -0.69
CA LEU A 51 0.23 11.58 0.25
C LEU A 51 -0.46 10.42 -0.48
N ALA A 52 -1.42 10.73 -1.35
CA ALA A 52 -2.06 9.73 -2.21
C ALA A 52 -1.03 9.05 -3.11
N GLY A 53 -0.12 9.82 -3.71
CA GLY A 53 0.98 9.30 -4.51
C GLY A 53 1.90 8.34 -3.75
N ALA A 54 2.20 8.61 -2.48
CA ALA A 54 3.03 7.75 -1.63
C ALA A 54 2.34 6.42 -1.30
N VAL A 55 1.06 6.46 -0.92
CA VAL A 55 0.25 5.26 -0.64
C VAL A 55 0.11 4.40 -1.91
N VAL A 56 -0.25 5.04 -3.03
CA VAL A 56 -0.40 4.37 -4.33
C VAL A 56 0.94 3.79 -4.78
N GLY A 57 2.05 4.51 -4.61
CA GLY A 57 3.39 4.03 -4.98
C GLY A 57 3.79 2.76 -4.20
N ARG A 58 3.60 2.75 -2.88
CA ARG A 58 3.95 1.58 -2.05
C ARG A 58 3.05 0.38 -2.32
N THR A 59 1.76 0.60 -2.54
CA THR A 59 0.81 -0.50 -2.86
C THR A 59 1.01 -1.03 -4.28
N LEU A 60 1.27 -0.15 -5.26
CA LEU A 60 1.64 -0.54 -6.62
C LEU A 60 2.93 -1.35 -6.65
N ALA A 61 3.91 -1.03 -5.80
CA ALA A 61 5.14 -1.80 -5.69
C ALA A 61 4.90 -3.26 -5.30
N VAL A 62 3.97 -3.51 -4.37
CA VAL A 62 3.56 -4.88 -4.01
C VAL A 62 2.94 -5.60 -5.20
N VAL A 63 2.05 -4.92 -5.95
CA VAL A 63 1.42 -5.49 -7.14
C VAL A 63 2.45 -5.82 -8.21
N ASN A 64 3.38 -4.91 -8.51
CA ASN A 64 4.38 -5.12 -9.56
C ASN A 64 5.41 -6.20 -9.18
N VAL A 65 5.96 -6.15 -7.96
CA VAL A 65 6.92 -7.16 -7.49
C VAL A 65 6.25 -8.53 -7.40
N GLY A 66 5.02 -8.60 -6.88
CA GLY A 66 4.24 -9.83 -6.84
C GLY A 66 3.98 -10.41 -8.23
N GLY A 67 3.61 -9.56 -9.20
CA GLY A 67 3.34 -9.99 -10.58
C GLY A 67 4.59 -10.51 -11.28
N PHE A 68 5.71 -9.86 -11.06
CA PHE A 68 7.00 -10.31 -11.56
C PHE A 68 7.38 -11.67 -10.97
N ALA A 69 7.35 -11.81 -9.64
CA ALA A 69 7.72 -13.02 -8.93
C ALA A 69 6.82 -14.21 -9.31
N ILE A 70 5.50 -14.01 -9.33
CA ILE A 70 4.53 -15.04 -9.72
C ILE A 70 4.75 -15.44 -11.18
N SER A 71 4.96 -14.49 -12.08
CA SER A 71 5.18 -14.80 -13.50
C SER A 71 6.45 -15.60 -13.74
N LEU A 72 7.55 -15.28 -13.04
CA LEU A 72 8.77 -16.08 -13.09
C LEU A 72 8.56 -17.51 -12.59
N LEU A 73 7.90 -17.66 -11.44
CA LEU A 73 7.58 -18.97 -10.87
C LEU A 73 6.71 -19.80 -11.83
N LEU A 74 5.72 -19.17 -12.47
CA LEU A 74 4.86 -19.82 -13.43
C LEU A 74 5.58 -20.16 -14.74
N LEU A 75 6.53 -19.35 -15.19
CA LEU A 75 7.37 -19.62 -16.37
C LEU A 75 8.26 -20.84 -16.15
N VAL A 76 8.92 -20.94 -14.99
CA VAL A 76 9.78 -22.09 -14.63
C VAL A 76 9.00 -23.40 -14.64
N THR A 77 7.70 -23.35 -14.38
CA THR A 77 6.85 -24.54 -14.32
C THR A 77 6.20 -24.92 -15.67
N VAL A 78 6.29 -24.08 -16.72
CA VAL A 78 5.76 -24.38 -18.07
C VAL A 78 6.37 -25.64 -18.72
N PRO A 79 7.70 -25.90 -18.65
CA PRO A 79 8.30 -27.07 -19.27
C PRO A 79 7.72 -28.40 -18.78
N PHE A 80 7.27 -28.46 -17.52
CA PHE A 80 6.67 -29.64 -16.91
C PHE A 80 5.26 -29.96 -17.46
N ALA A 81 4.62 -29.01 -18.13
CA ALA A 81 3.32 -29.20 -18.78
C ALA A 81 3.43 -29.60 -20.28
N ARG A 82 4.65 -29.73 -20.83
CA ARG A 82 4.89 -29.91 -22.28
C ARG A 82 4.30 -31.20 -22.87
N SER A 83 4.22 -32.27 -22.09
CA SER A 83 3.70 -33.57 -22.54
C SER A 83 2.18 -33.67 -22.51
N LEU A 84 1.49 -32.68 -21.92
CA LEU A 84 0.04 -32.72 -21.65
C LEU A 84 -0.75 -31.71 -22.48
N VAL A 85 -0.09 -30.75 -23.13
CA VAL A 85 -0.72 -29.56 -23.72
C VAL A 85 -0.20 -29.29 -25.13
N SER A 86 -1.03 -28.73 -26.01
CA SER A 86 -0.61 -28.35 -27.37
C SER A 86 0.51 -27.29 -27.37
N ARG A 87 1.42 -27.38 -28.35
CA ARG A 87 2.54 -26.43 -28.51
C ARG A 87 2.10 -24.97 -28.59
N ARG A 88 0.97 -24.71 -29.27
CA ARG A 88 0.40 -23.36 -29.40
C ARG A 88 -0.06 -22.80 -28.06
N ALA A 89 -0.77 -23.59 -27.25
CA ALA A 89 -1.24 -23.14 -25.94
C ALA A 89 -0.07 -22.88 -24.97
N LEU A 90 0.99 -23.69 -25.04
CA LEU A 90 2.21 -23.45 -24.25
C LEU A 90 2.93 -22.18 -24.68
N LEU A 91 3.04 -21.92 -25.99
CA LEU A 91 3.62 -20.67 -26.51
C LEU A 91 2.83 -19.46 -26.03
N LEU A 92 1.49 -19.48 -26.19
CA LEU A 92 0.63 -18.37 -25.76
C LEU A 92 0.70 -18.11 -24.26
N GLU A 93 0.71 -19.17 -23.44
CA GLU A 93 0.89 -19.04 -21.99
C GLU A 93 2.27 -18.46 -21.64
N THR A 94 3.32 -18.91 -22.32
CA THR A 94 4.68 -18.41 -22.11
C THR A 94 4.77 -16.93 -22.48
N VAL A 95 4.22 -16.54 -23.63
CA VAL A 95 4.18 -15.13 -24.06
C VAL A 95 3.41 -14.28 -23.06
N ALA A 96 2.22 -14.73 -22.63
CA ALA A 96 1.42 -14.01 -21.66
C ALA A 96 2.16 -13.80 -20.33
N LEU A 97 2.75 -14.85 -19.77
CA LEU A 97 3.53 -14.76 -18.52
C LEU A 97 4.78 -13.89 -18.68
N THR A 98 5.47 -13.95 -19.82
CA THR A 98 6.60 -13.08 -20.12
C THR A 98 6.17 -11.62 -20.22
N VAL A 99 5.03 -11.34 -20.85
CA VAL A 99 4.47 -9.98 -20.91
C VAL A 99 4.22 -9.45 -19.51
N ILE A 100 3.56 -10.22 -18.63
CA ILE A 100 3.33 -9.81 -17.24
C ILE A 100 4.66 -9.50 -16.55
N ALA A 101 5.63 -10.44 -16.61
CA ALA A 101 6.93 -10.24 -15.98
C ALA A 101 7.63 -8.96 -16.47
N VAL A 102 7.65 -8.72 -17.79
CA VAL A 102 8.31 -7.54 -18.36
C VAL A 102 7.61 -6.25 -17.96
N VAL A 103 6.28 -6.17 -18.09
CA VAL A 103 5.56 -4.92 -17.79
C VAL A 103 5.58 -4.59 -16.30
N THR A 104 5.49 -5.60 -15.42
CA THR A 104 5.58 -5.35 -13.97
C THR A 104 7.01 -5.00 -13.54
N ALA A 105 8.02 -5.61 -14.17
CA ALA A 105 9.41 -5.25 -13.91
C ALA A 105 9.74 -3.84 -14.39
N ALA A 106 9.38 -3.50 -15.63
CA ALA A 106 9.55 -2.15 -16.15
C ALA A 106 8.75 -1.13 -15.34
N GLY A 107 7.52 -1.48 -14.95
CA GLY A 107 6.68 -0.69 -14.04
C GLY A 107 7.41 -0.36 -12.75
N GLN A 108 7.99 -1.36 -12.10
CA GLN A 108 8.63 -1.19 -10.80
C GLN A 108 10.00 -0.51 -10.85
N TRP A 109 10.90 -0.97 -11.72
CA TRP A 109 12.30 -0.56 -11.67
C TRP A 109 12.64 0.55 -12.66
N ILE A 110 11.79 0.82 -13.64
CA ILE A 110 12.02 1.87 -14.64
C ILE A 110 11.02 3.02 -14.44
N ILE A 111 9.72 2.73 -14.48
CA ILE A 111 8.70 3.77 -14.47
C ILE A 111 8.61 4.43 -13.08
N THR A 112 8.50 3.65 -12.01
CA THR A 112 8.48 4.20 -10.64
C THR A 112 9.74 5.01 -10.33
N ALA A 113 10.93 4.47 -10.63
CA ALA A 113 12.19 5.18 -10.40
C ALA A 113 12.25 6.53 -11.16
N ARG A 114 11.74 6.58 -12.40
CA ARG A 114 11.65 7.83 -13.16
C ARG A 114 10.60 8.80 -12.61
N LEU A 115 9.47 8.31 -12.10
CA LEU A 115 8.45 9.16 -11.46
C LEU A 115 9.00 9.80 -10.17
N GLU A 116 9.73 9.04 -9.36
CA GLU A 116 10.41 9.53 -8.16
C GLU A 116 11.48 10.57 -8.50
N ALA A 117 12.30 10.30 -9.53
CA ALA A 117 13.30 11.25 -10.00
C ALA A 117 12.68 12.57 -10.51
N LEU A 118 11.52 12.51 -11.18
CA LEU A 118 10.80 13.71 -11.60
C LEU A 118 10.26 14.49 -10.40
N ARG A 119 9.66 13.82 -9.42
CA ARG A 119 9.18 14.48 -8.18
C ARG A 119 10.32 15.16 -7.42
N ALA A 120 11.47 14.47 -7.29
CA ALA A 120 12.65 15.03 -6.63
C ALA A 120 13.15 16.32 -7.31
N ARG A 121 13.07 16.39 -8.65
CA ARG A 121 13.45 17.60 -9.42
C ARG A 121 12.47 18.76 -9.25
N MET A 122 11.19 18.48 -9.03
CA MET A 122 10.17 19.52 -8.84
C MET A 122 10.36 20.25 -7.51
N GLY A 123 10.71 19.51 -6.45
CA GLY A 123 10.95 20.04 -5.10
C GLY A 123 9.72 20.70 -4.44
N ARG A 124 8.55 20.60 -5.08
CA ARG A 124 7.28 21.20 -4.66
C ARG A 124 6.12 20.31 -5.14
N PRO A 125 4.91 20.45 -4.58
CA PRO A 125 3.75 19.67 -5.01
C PRO A 125 3.45 19.84 -6.50
N ILE A 126 3.05 18.77 -7.18
CA ILE A 126 2.76 18.77 -8.63
C ILE A 126 1.71 19.83 -9.01
N ASP A 127 0.75 20.07 -8.13
CA ASP A 127 -0.34 21.03 -8.35
C ASP A 127 0.09 22.49 -8.34
N ALA A 128 1.24 22.78 -7.72
CA ALA A 128 1.81 24.12 -7.69
C ALA A 128 2.54 24.50 -8.99
N LEU A 129 2.78 23.54 -9.88
CA LEU A 129 3.38 23.78 -11.20
C LEU A 129 2.31 24.19 -12.21
N ALA A 130 2.65 25.07 -13.15
CA ALA A 130 1.77 25.41 -14.25
C ALA A 130 1.41 24.16 -15.09
N THR A 131 0.24 24.14 -15.71
CA THR A 131 -0.24 22.96 -16.46
C THR A 131 0.62 22.62 -17.68
N ASP A 132 1.30 23.61 -18.25
CA ASP A 132 2.22 23.51 -19.39
C ASP A 132 3.69 23.32 -18.95
N ASP A 133 3.96 23.27 -17.64
CA ASP A 133 5.32 23.03 -17.13
C ASP A 133 5.87 21.69 -17.66
N PRO A 134 7.07 21.68 -18.27
CA PRO A 134 7.64 20.47 -18.87
C PRO A 134 7.79 19.30 -17.89
N LEU A 135 8.08 19.55 -16.61
CA LEU A 135 8.21 18.50 -15.60
C LEU A 135 6.83 17.91 -15.25
N ARG A 136 5.79 18.75 -15.14
CA ARG A 136 4.42 18.29 -14.89
C ARG A 136 3.90 17.45 -16.05
N VAL A 137 4.15 17.86 -17.29
CA VAL A 137 3.78 17.09 -18.50
C VAL A 137 4.55 15.77 -18.58
N ALA A 138 5.86 15.78 -18.32
CA ALA A 138 6.68 14.57 -18.29
C ALA A 138 6.19 13.58 -17.21
N PHE A 139 5.83 14.08 -16.02
CA PHE A 139 5.24 13.26 -14.97
C PHE A 139 3.89 12.66 -15.39
N GLY A 140 2.99 13.47 -15.95
CA GLY A 140 1.67 13.04 -16.40
C GLY A 140 1.73 11.95 -17.47
N SER A 141 2.60 12.11 -18.47
CA SER A 141 2.81 11.09 -19.52
C SER A 141 3.37 9.79 -18.95
N LEU A 142 4.37 9.86 -18.07
CA LEU A 142 4.97 8.69 -17.45
C LEU A 142 4.00 7.96 -16.51
N HIS A 143 3.18 8.71 -15.78
CA HIS A 143 2.09 8.15 -14.99
C HIS A 143 1.08 7.42 -15.89
N GLY A 144 0.69 8.02 -17.03
CA GLY A 144 -0.15 7.37 -18.04
C GLY A 144 0.45 6.05 -18.55
N TYR A 145 1.75 6.01 -18.83
CA TYR A 145 2.44 4.78 -19.21
C TYR A 145 2.39 3.69 -18.14
N SER A 146 2.47 4.04 -16.85
CA SER A 146 2.30 3.05 -15.78
C SER A 146 0.92 2.41 -15.78
N VAL A 147 -0.13 3.21 -16.04
CA VAL A 147 -1.52 2.72 -16.08
C VAL A 147 -1.71 1.77 -17.26
N ILE A 148 -1.17 2.12 -18.43
CA ILE A 148 -1.20 1.27 -19.62
C ILE A 148 -0.43 -0.03 -19.37
N ALA A 149 0.77 0.04 -18.79
CA ALA A 149 1.60 -1.12 -18.50
C ALA A 149 0.88 -2.12 -17.56
N LEU A 150 0.27 -1.62 -16.47
CA LEU A 150 -0.51 -2.45 -15.56
C LEU A 150 -1.74 -3.05 -16.25
N SER A 151 -2.42 -2.30 -17.11
CA SER A 151 -3.58 -2.77 -17.88
C SER A 151 -3.21 -3.90 -18.85
N VAL A 152 -2.08 -3.76 -19.56
CA VAL A 152 -1.53 -4.82 -20.42
C VAL A 152 -1.20 -6.07 -19.59
N GLY A 153 -0.63 -5.90 -18.40
CA GLY A 153 -0.37 -6.99 -17.46
C GLY A 153 -1.64 -7.73 -17.04
N MET A 154 -2.72 -7.00 -16.70
CA MET A 154 -4.00 -7.61 -16.34
C MET A 154 -4.64 -8.39 -17.49
N VAL A 155 -4.59 -7.86 -18.72
CA VAL A 155 -5.10 -8.58 -19.92
C VAL A 155 -4.27 -9.84 -20.17
N ALA A 156 -2.94 -9.75 -20.07
CA ALA A 156 -2.06 -10.92 -20.21
C ALA A 156 -2.33 -11.98 -19.13
N ALA A 157 -2.56 -11.56 -17.87
CA ALA A 157 -2.93 -12.48 -16.79
C ALA A 157 -4.28 -13.14 -17.01
N LEU A 158 -5.28 -12.42 -17.53
CA LEU A 158 -6.57 -13.01 -17.90
C LEU A 158 -6.40 -14.06 -19.01
N ILE A 159 -5.60 -13.78 -20.03
CA ILE A 159 -5.29 -14.75 -21.09
C ILE A 159 -4.60 -15.99 -20.51
N ALA A 160 -3.57 -15.81 -19.67
CA ALA A 160 -2.87 -16.92 -19.02
C ALA A 160 -3.82 -17.76 -18.13
N LEU A 161 -4.66 -17.11 -17.32
CA LEU A 161 -5.67 -17.76 -16.49
C LEU A 161 -6.62 -18.61 -17.33
N LEU A 162 -7.15 -18.07 -18.43
CA LEU A 162 -8.06 -18.79 -19.32
C LEU A 162 -7.37 -19.97 -20.03
N LEU A 163 -6.11 -19.82 -20.43
CA LEU A 163 -5.33 -20.91 -21.03
C LEU A 163 -5.07 -22.05 -20.04
N ILE A 164 -4.72 -21.71 -18.80
CA ILE A 164 -4.49 -22.70 -17.73
C ILE A 164 -5.82 -23.37 -17.35
N ALA A 165 -6.92 -22.62 -17.25
CA ALA A 165 -8.24 -23.15 -16.91
C ALA A 165 -8.77 -24.10 -17.98
N ARG A 166 -8.57 -23.78 -19.27
CA ARG A 166 -8.99 -24.62 -20.40
C ARG A 166 -8.22 -25.93 -20.53
N ARG A 167 -7.11 -26.13 -19.79
CA ARG A 167 -6.43 -27.44 -19.70
C ARG A 167 -7.25 -28.48 -18.95
N ALA A 168 -8.30 -28.07 -18.23
CA ALA A 168 -9.28 -28.99 -17.65
C ALA A 168 -10.03 -29.73 -18.77
N GLY A 169 -9.60 -30.95 -19.07
CA GLY A 169 -10.44 -31.92 -19.78
C GLY A 169 -11.77 -32.07 -19.03
N ARG A 170 -12.88 -32.16 -19.79
CA ARG A 170 -14.23 -32.37 -19.25
C ARG A 170 -14.24 -33.51 -18.22
N ARG A 171 -14.45 -33.20 -16.94
CA ARG A 171 -15.25 -34.01 -15.98
C ARG A 171 -15.46 -33.27 -14.65
N THR A 172 -16.74 -32.95 -14.43
CA THR A 172 -17.50 -32.94 -13.17
C THR A 172 -16.71 -32.96 -11.85
N LEU A 173 -16.73 -31.86 -11.12
CA LEU A 173 -16.39 -31.83 -9.70
C LEU A 173 -17.56 -32.43 -8.89
N PRO A 174 -17.36 -33.44 -8.01
CA PRO A 174 -18.11 -33.44 -6.77
C PRO A 174 -17.50 -32.35 -5.87
N ALA A 175 -18.34 -31.41 -5.48
CA ALA A 175 -18.03 -30.39 -4.50
C ALA A 175 -17.56 -31.05 -3.19
N SER A 176 -16.25 -31.05 -2.94
CA SER A 176 -15.58 -31.08 -1.63
C SER A 176 -14.10 -31.28 -1.96
N ARG A 177 -13.25 -30.26 -1.85
CA ARG A 177 -12.73 -29.80 -0.57
C ARG A 177 -12.13 -28.41 -0.76
N SER A 178 -12.85 -27.43 -0.25
CA SER A 178 -12.29 -26.19 0.25
C SER A 178 -11.18 -26.51 1.26
N PHE A 179 -9.92 -26.57 0.83
CA PHE A 179 -8.76 -26.64 1.76
C PHE A 179 -7.44 -26.13 1.15
N ALA A 180 -7.49 -25.29 0.10
CA ALA A 180 -6.32 -24.53 -0.37
C ALA A 180 -6.35 -23.06 0.12
N ALA A 181 -7.19 -22.77 1.13
CA ALA A 181 -7.21 -21.53 1.89
C ALA A 181 -6.20 -21.52 3.06
N LEU A 182 -5.25 -22.46 3.11
CA LEU A 182 -4.40 -22.71 4.29
C LEU A 182 -2.91 -22.94 3.98
N MET A 183 -2.39 -22.29 2.93
CA MET A 183 -0.94 -22.13 2.71
C MET A 183 -0.61 -20.68 2.34
N LEU A 184 -1.15 -19.74 3.14
CA LEU A 184 -0.86 -18.31 3.12
C LEU A 184 0.16 -17.93 4.23
N ILE A 185 1.06 -18.83 4.64
CA ILE A 185 2.07 -18.55 5.70
C ILE A 185 3.48 -19.01 5.31
N ALA A 186 3.89 -18.79 4.05
CA ALA A 186 5.30 -19.05 3.67
C ALA A 186 5.89 -18.09 2.62
N ALA A 187 5.22 -16.98 2.30
CA ALA A 187 5.76 -15.95 1.39
C ALA A 187 5.61 -14.50 1.92
N LEU A 188 5.29 -14.35 3.20
CA LEU A 188 5.40 -13.11 3.96
C LEU A 188 6.54 -13.22 4.99
N SER A 189 7.69 -13.75 4.56
CA SER A 189 8.94 -13.36 5.20
C SER A 189 9.31 -11.99 4.63
N GLY A 190 8.70 -10.96 5.22
CA GLY A 190 9.27 -9.62 5.14
C GLY A 190 10.68 -9.71 5.71
N THR A 191 11.68 -9.54 4.85
CA THR A 191 13.02 -9.20 5.30
C THR A 191 12.95 -7.78 5.88
N ASN A 192 12.54 -7.69 7.14
CA ASN A 192 12.90 -6.55 7.99
C ASN A 192 14.38 -6.68 8.32
N ALA A 193 15.24 -6.35 7.36
CA ALA A 193 16.58 -5.87 7.67
C ALA A 193 16.46 -4.39 8.06
N ALA A 194 15.73 -4.12 9.15
CA ALA A 194 15.83 -2.85 9.86
C ALA A 194 17.07 -2.95 10.74
N GLN A 195 18.11 -2.24 10.33
CA GLN A 195 19.35 -2.07 11.06
C GLN A 195 19.04 -1.56 12.47
N ASN A 196 19.25 -2.43 13.46
CA ASN A 196 19.33 -2.03 14.86
C ASN A 196 20.75 -1.54 15.12
N THR A 197 21.09 -0.34 14.65
CA THR A 197 22.26 0.37 15.15
C THR A 197 21.84 1.15 16.38
N ARG A 198 22.02 0.55 17.55
CA ARG A 198 22.16 1.31 18.81
C ARG A 198 23.43 2.15 18.68
N SER A 199 23.29 3.41 18.31
CA SER A 199 24.36 4.37 18.45
C SER A 199 24.39 4.86 19.89
N THR A 200 25.34 4.34 20.66
CA THR A 200 25.81 4.93 21.90
C THR A 200 26.22 6.39 21.63
N PRO A 201 25.80 7.39 22.41
CA PRO A 201 26.37 8.73 22.28
C PRO A 201 27.77 8.75 22.89
N PRO A 202 28.81 9.29 22.23
CA PRO A 202 29.99 9.73 22.95
C PRO A 202 29.66 11.03 23.69
N ALA A 203 30.06 11.09 24.95
CA ALA A 203 30.03 12.30 25.76
C ALA A 203 30.86 13.40 25.08
N SER A 204 30.29 14.59 24.97
CA SER A 204 31.03 15.84 24.79
C SER A 204 30.30 16.94 25.56
N ALA A 205 31.07 17.63 26.41
CA ALA A 205 30.63 18.62 27.38
C ALA A 205 30.39 20.01 26.70
N PRO A 206 29.96 21.05 27.46
CA PRO A 206 28.79 21.85 27.12
C PRO A 206 29.10 23.05 26.23
N ALA A 207 28.25 23.29 25.23
CA ALA A 207 28.13 24.60 24.61
C ALA A 207 27.00 25.37 25.30
N THR A 208 27.39 26.44 25.99
CA THR A 208 26.54 27.45 26.62
C THR A 208 25.53 28.02 25.61
N ILE A 209 24.27 27.62 25.74
CA ILE A 209 23.15 28.42 25.24
C ILE A 209 22.53 29.09 26.45
N SER A 210 22.76 30.40 26.55
CA SER A 210 22.07 31.27 27.48
C SER A 210 20.56 31.08 27.34
N GLU A 211 20.00 30.50 28.39
CA GLU A 211 18.59 30.46 28.70
C GLU A 211 18.04 31.89 28.74
N ARG A 212 17.41 32.33 27.66
CA ARG A 212 16.44 33.43 27.70
C ARG A 212 15.06 32.80 27.73
N THR A 213 14.65 32.39 28.92
CA THR A 213 13.24 32.16 29.29
C THR A 213 12.52 33.51 29.27
N SER A 214 12.13 33.97 28.07
CA SER A 214 11.15 35.05 27.93
C SER A 214 9.74 34.44 28.03
N PRO A 215 8.89 34.90 28.96
CA PRO A 215 7.51 34.40 29.11
C PRO A 215 6.66 34.58 27.85
N GLU A 216 7.04 35.51 26.96
CA GLU A 216 6.34 35.83 25.72
C GLU A 216 6.39 34.73 24.65
N ARG A 217 7.51 33.99 24.54
CA ARG A 217 7.65 32.88 23.57
C ARG A 217 6.99 31.58 24.04
N ALA A 218 6.91 31.39 25.37
CA ALA A 218 6.17 30.29 25.99
C ALA A 218 4.65 30.51 25.93
N ASN A 219 4.20 31.77 26.08
CA ASN A 219 2.78 32.11 25.92
C ASN A 219 2.30 31.92 24.48
N SER A 220 3.10 32.31 23.46
CA SER A 220 2.69 32.15 22.06
C SER A 220 2.59 30.69 21.61
N THR A 221 3.38 29.78 22.21
CA THR A 221 3.25 28.34 21.97
C THR A 221 2.05 27.75 22.71
N ALA A 222 1.77 28.19 23.95
CA ALA A 222 0.60 27.76 24.70
C ALA A 222 -0.72 28.21 24.04
N GLU A 223 -0.78 29.44 23.54
CA GLU A 223 -1.92 29.98 22.81
C GLU A 223 -2.16 29.22 21.48
N SER A 224 -1.09 28.96 20.71
CA SER A 224 -1.17 28.15 19.49
C SER A 224 -1.62 26.70 19.74
N ARG A 225 -1.24 26.11 20.88
CA ARG A 225 -1.71 24.78 21.31
C ARG A 225 -3.20 24.80 21.66
N GLN A 226 -3.67 25.83 22.33
CA GLN A 226 -5.09 26.00 22.66
C GLN A 226 -5.94 26.13 21.39
N GLU A 227 -5.49 26.92 20.42
CA GLU A 227 -6.16 27.04 19.12
C GLU A 227 -6.22 25.69 18.38
N THR A 228 -5.11 24.93 18.41
CA THR A 228 -5.04 23.60 17.80
C THR A 228 -5.99 22.62 18.49
N PHE A 229 -6.06 22.64 19.83
CA PHE A 229 -7.02 21.84 20.60
C PHE A 229 -8.46 22.18 20.22
N ASP A 230 -8.80 23.47 20.14
CA ASP A 230 -10.14 23.91 19.79
C ASP A 230 -10.52 23.52 18.35
N ALA A 231 -9.56 23.58 17.42
CA ALA A 231 -9.76 23.12 16.05
C ALA A 231 -10.00 21.61 15.97
N VAL A 232 -9.22 20.79 16.69
CA VAL A 232 -9.40 19.33 16.74
C VAL A 232 -10.75 18.97 17.34
N TRP A 233 -11.09 19.56 18.49
CA TRP A 233 -12.35 19.28 19.16
C TRP A 233 -13.55 19.66 18.30
N ARG A 234 -13.52 20.85 17.67
CA ARG A 234 -14.57 21.33 16.76
C ARG A 234 -14.72 20.42 15.55
N THR A 235 -13.61 20.03 14.92
CA THR A 235 -13.64 19.16 13.74
C THR A 235 -14.33 17.84 14.06
N VAL A 236 -13.97 17.20 15.17
CA VAL A 236 -14.67 15.98 15.62
C VAL A 236 -16.14 16.28 15.86
N ASN A 237 -16.46 17.36 16.59
CA ASN A 237 -17.84 17.70 16.91
C ASN A 237 -18.73 17.92 15.67
N GLU A 238 -18.19 18.51 14.60
CA GLU A 238 -18.93 18.86 13.40
C GLU A 238 -18.95 17.76 12.34
N THR A 239 -17.93 16.89 12.30
CA THR A 239 -17.74 15.92 11.20
C THR A 239 -17.96 14.47 11.63
N HIS A 240 -18.16 14.20 12.92
CA HIS A 240 -18.40 12.83 13.37
C HIS A 240 -19.70 12.28 12.80
N TYR A 241 -19.64 11.04 12.27
CA TYR A 241 -20.78 10.42 11.60
C TYR A 241 -21.91 10.05 12.57
N ASP A 242 -21.57 9.79 13.84
CA ASP A 242 -22.50 9.47 14.91
C ASP A 242 -22.71 10.71 15.81
N PRO A 243 -23.87 11.37 15.79
CA PRO A 243 -24.12 12.56 16.60
C PRO A 243 -24.17 12.27 18.11
N THR A 244 -24.23 10.99 18.51
CA THR A 244 -24.23 10.58 19.93
C THR A 244 -22.84 10.19 20.43
N PHE A 245 -21.82 10.19 19.55
CA PHE A 245 -20.44 9.78 19.86
C PHE A 245 -20.36 8.44 20.62
N GLY A 246 -21.23 7.48 20.28
CA GLY A 246 -21.31 6.21 21.00
C GLY A 246 -21.70 6.34 22.49
N GLY A 247 -22.41 7.40 22.87
CA GLY A 247 -22.79 7.71 24.25
C GLY A 247 -21.75 8.53 25.03
N VAL A 248 -20.68 9.01 24.38
CA VAL A 248 -19.67 9.88 24.99
C VAL A 248 -20.16 11.33 24.98
N ASP A 249 -20.20 11.96 26.15
CA ASP A 249 -20.45 13.40 26.24
C ASP A 249 -19.20 14.19 25.80
N TRP A 250 -19.19 14.58 24.53
CA TRP A 250 -18.06 15.26 23.92
C TRP A 250 -17.78 16.65 24.51
N ASN A 251 -18.79 17.31 25.06
CA ASN A 251 -18.63 18.59 25.77
C ASN A 251 -17.95 18.38 27.13
N ARG A 252 -18.34 17.33 27.85
CA ARG A 252 -17.67 16.95 29.10
C ARG A 252 -16.21 16.59 28.86
N VAL A 253 -15.91 15.86 27.78
CA VAL A 253 -14.53 15.55 27.39
C VAL A 253 -13.73 16.83 27.12
N ARG A 254 -14.31 17.83 26.42
CA ARG A 254 -13.64 19.14 26.23
C ARG A 254 -13.28 19.79 27.56
N ALA A 255 -14.23 19.82 28.50
CA ALA A 255 -14.05 20.45 29.80
C ALA A 255 -12.98 19.75 30.64
N GLU A 256 -12.84 18.44 30.50
CA GLU A 256 -11.82 17.65 31.22
C GLU A 256 -10.41 17.85 30.67
N TYR A 257 -10.27 17.96 29.34
CA TYR A 257 -8.96 18.01 28.69
C TYR A 257 -8.43 19.44 28.49
N ALA A 258 -9.29 20.47 28.38
CA ALA A 258 -8.86 21.87 28.28
C ALA A 258 -7.82 22.30 29.34
N PRO A 259 -8.00 22.03 30.66
CA PRO A 259 -6.97 22.41 31.65
C PRO A 259 -5.66 21.62 31.50
N ARG A 260 -5.70 20.39 30.97
CA ARG A 260 -4.50 19.57 30.75
C ARG A 260 -3.69 20.07 29.56
N ILE A 261 -4.37 20.57 28.53
CA ILE A 261 -3.74 21.18 27.35
C ILE A 261 -2.99 22.46 27.74
N VAL A 262 -3.61 23.32 28.55
CA VAL A 262 -2.97 24.54 29.08
C VAL A 262 -1.77 24.20 29.98
N ALA A 263 -1.84 23.09 30.72
CA ALA A 263 -0.77 22.65 31.60
C ALA A 263 0.41 21.96 30.88
N ALA A 264 0.24 21.57 29.60
CA ALA A 264 1.27 20.88 28.84
C ALA A 264 2.47 21.80 28.58
N ARG A 265 3.67 21.34 28.96
CA ARG A 265 4.91 22.14 28.90
C ARG A 265 5.71 21.86 27.64
N SER A 266 5.43 20.75 26.96
CA SER A 266 6.09 20.35 25.71
C SER A 266 5.08 19.95 24.64
N ASP A 267 5.54 19.89 23.39
CA ASP A 267 4.72 19.42 22.28
C ASP A 267 4.39 17.92 22.44
N GLU A 268 5.32 17.13 22.98
CA GLU A 268 5.09 15.71 23.28
C GLU A 268 3.96 15.52 24.29
N GLU A 269 3.97 16.30 25.38
CA GLU A 269 2.88 16.29 26.38
C GLU A 269 1.54 16.73 25.75
N PHE A 270 1.57 17.80 24.95
CA PHE A 270 0.39 18.31 24.25
C PHE A 270 -0.24 17.27 23.31
N TYR A 271 0.55 16.66 22.42
CA TYR A 271 0.06 15.62 21.51
C TYR A 271 -0.34 14.34 22.23
N GLY A 272 0.30 14.04 23.37
CA GLY A 272 -0.11 12.97 24.28
C GLY A 272 -1.52 13.17 24.82
N GLU A 273 -1.83 14.37 25.31
CA GLU A 273 -3.17 14.70 25.82
C GLU A 273 -4.22 14.72 24.71
N LEU A 274 -3.91 15.25 23.52
CA LEU A 274 -4.84 15.20 22.39
C LEU A 274 -5.17 13.76 21.98
N ARG A 275 -4.17 12.87 21.97
CA ARG A 275 -4.39 11.46 21.62
C ARG A 275 -5.24 10.75 22.68
N ARG A 276 -5.05 11.06 23.96
CA ARG A 276 -5.92 10.57 25.04
C ARG A 276 -7.36 11.04 24.88
N MET A 277 -7.57 12.33 24.57
CA MET A 277 -8.90 12.89 24.31
C MET A 277 -9.62 12.16 23.17
N LEU A 278 -8.95 11.92 22.04
CA LEU A 278 -9.56 11.20 20.91
C LEU A 278 -9.83 9.71 21.23
N ASN A 279 -9.02 9.09 22.08
CA ASN A 279 -9.22 7.70 22.49
C ASN A 279 -10.47 7.50 23.35
N GLU A 280 -11.03 8.55 23.96
CA GLU A 280 -12.33 8.47 24.66
C GLU A 280 -13.47 8.05 23.75
N LEU A 281 -13.36 8.30 22.44
CA LEU A 281 -14.33 7.86 21.43
C LEU A 281 -14.28 6.34 21.18
N ARG A 282 -13.26 5.63 21.70
CA ARG A 282 -13.06 4.17 21.58
C ARG A 282 -13.10 3.62 20.15
N LEU A 283 -12.81 4.46 19.16
CA LEU A 283 -12.73 4.06 17.77
C LEU A 283 -11.30 3.69 17.41
N SER A 284 -11.13 2.56 16.72
CA SER A 284 -9.87 2.25 16.06
C SER A 284 -9.71 3.20 14.88
N HIS A 285 -8.54 3.84 14.75
CA HIS A 285 -8.15 4.75 13.64
C HIS A 285 -8.41 6.26 13.81
N PHE A 286 -8.23 6.81 15.01
CA PHE A 286 -7.83 8.23 15.13
C PHE A 286 -6.30 8.34 15.17
N ALA A 287 -5.72 9.11 14.25
CA ALA A 287 -4.31 9.44 14.24
C ALA A 287 -4.14 10.97 14.21
N ILE A 288 -3.37 11.49 15.17
CA ILE A 288 -2.91 12.88 15.17
C ILE A 288 -1.47 12.87 14.69
N TYR A 289 -1.20 13.68 13.67
CA TYR A 289 0.13 13.89 13.12
C TYR A 289 0.61 15.29 13.51
N PRO A 290 1.61 15.39 14.42
CA PRO A 290 2.26 16.66 14.71
C PRO A 290 2.88 17.30 13.46
N PRO A 291 2.93 18.64 13.39
CA PRO A 291 3.81 19.35 12.45
C PRO A 291 5.25 18.84 12.61
N GLY A 292 5.92 18.54 11.49
CA GLY A 292 7.29 18.02 11.48
C GLY A 292 7.42 16.50 11.32
N VAL A 293 6.39 15.70 11.62
CA VAL A 293 6.41 14.23 11.36
C VAL A 293 6.25 13.92 9.86
N LEU A 294 5.75 14.89 9.09
CA LEU A 294 5.63 14.81 7.62
C LEU A 294 6.71 15.62 6.90
N ASP A 295 7.69 16.19 7.62
CA ASP A 295 8.79 16.93 7.02
C ASP A 295 9.94 15.97 6.70
N PRO A 296 10.29 15.74 5.41
CA PRO A 296 11.42 14.89 5.05
C PRO A 296 12.78 15.43 5.52
N ALA A 297 12.86 16.66 6.06
CA ALA A 297 14.08 17.24 6.59
C ALA A 297 14.35 16.95 8.09
N ALA A 298 13.48 16.20 8.78
CA ALA A 298 13.62 15.92 10.21
C ALA A 298 14.43 14.65 10.56
N ASN A 299 15.15 14.05 9.60
CA ASN A 299 16.14 12.99 9.84
C ASN A 299 17.43 13.23 9.04
#